data_AF-A0A1Z5JW34-F1
#
_entry.id   AF-A0A1Z5JW34-F1
#
_cell.length_a   1.000
_cell.length_b   1.000
_cell.length_c   1.000
_cell.angle_alpha   90.00
_cell.angle_beta   90.00
_cell.angle_gamma   90.00
#
_symmetry.space_group_name_H-M   'P 1'
#
loop_
_entity.id
_entity.type
_entity.pdbx_description
1 polymer ?
#
loop_
_entity_poly.entity_id
_entity_poly.type
_entity_poly.pdbx_seq_one_letter_code
_entity_poly.pdbx_strand_id
1 'polypeptide(L)'
;MVTELYAHVQAIRELMEKTNVISATDNLGYPNQIHKNMMDLKSNHASKIIMIVAESCLCDRFKQESFVDTRNYVIGFQLHQEVMEAAKKTKNSVDLNDLIELDDVLRGMCTMYTRNDGSDDEDMED
;
A
#
# COMPACT_ATOMS: atom_id res chain seq x y z
N MET A 1 5.91 -1.22 -9.58
CA MET A 1 4.75 -0.58 -8.92
C MET A 1 3.94 -1.57 -8.08
N VAL A 2 3.07 -2.43 -8.63
CA VAL A 2 2.25 -3.37 -7.83
C VAL A 2 3.10 -4.27 -6.93
N THR A 3 4.17 -4.88 -7.47
CA THR A 3 5.10 -5.70 -6.67
C THR A 3 5.78 -4.91 -5.55
N GLU A 4 6.09 -3.63 -5.79
CA GLU A 4 6.74 -2.76 -4.81
C GLU A 4 5.78 -2.36 -3.68
N LEU A 5 4.52 -2.08 -4.01
CA LEU A 5 3.45 -1.86 -3.04
C LEU A 5 3.30 -3.05 -2.10
N TYR A 6 3.23 -4.27 -2.63
CA TYR A 6 3.18 -5.49 -1.81
C TYR A 6 4.44 -5.69 -0.98
N ALA A 7 5.62 -5.39 -1.52
CA ALA A 7 6.87 -5.46 -0.76
C ALA A 7 6.88 -4.50 0.44
N HIS A 8 6.29 -3.31 0.33
CA HIS A 8 6.14 -2.40 1.45
C HIS A 8 5.14 -2.88 2.50
N VAL A 9 4.01 -3.46 2.10
CA VAL A 9 3.06 -4.07 3.04
C VAL A 9 3.72 -5.23 3.80
N GLN A 10 4.48 -6.08 3.11
CA GLN A 10 5.22 -7.18 3.73
C GLN A 10 6.29 -6.69 4.71
N ALA A 11 7.04 -5.64 4.35
CA ALA A 11 8.02 -5.04 5.25
C ALA A 11 7.36 -4.46 6.52
N ILE A 12 6.19 -3.83 6.40
CA ILE A 12 5.40 -3.36 7.55
C ILE A 12 5.02 -4.53 8.46
N ARG A 13 4.53 -5.63 7.88
CA ARG A 13 4.16 -6.85 8.63
C ARG A 13 5.31 -7.37 9.47
N GLU A 14 6.47 -7.57 8.84
CA GLU A 14 7.67 -8.07 9.52
C GLU A 14 8.16 -7.14 10.63
N LEU A 15 8.06 -5.82 10.42
CA LEU A 15 8.43 -4.83 11.45
C LEU A 15 7.47 -4.87 12.63
N MET A 16 6.16 -5.00 12.40
CA MET A 16 5.17 -5.09 13.48
C MET A 16 5.30 -6.38 14.28
N GLU A 17 5.56 -7.52 13.62
CA GLU A 17 5.83 -8.79 14.28
C GLU A 17 7.10 -8.74 15.13
N LYS A 18 8.21 -8.21 14.60
CA LYS A 18 9.46 -8.02 15.35
C LYS A 18 9.28 -7.10 16.56
N THR A 19 8.49 -6.05 16.41
CA THR A 19 8.16 -5.13 17.51
C THR A 19 7.41 -5.86 18.63
N ASN A 20 6.42 -6.69 18.30
CA ASN A 20 5.67 -7.44 19.31
C ASN A 20 6.55 -8.41 20.10
N VAL A 21 7.52 -9.07 19.44
CA VAL A 21 8.49 -9.95 20.13
C VAL A 21 9.39 -9.16 21.08
N ILE A 22 9.90 -8.00 20.64
CA ILE A 22 10.79 -7.16 21.46
C ILE A 22 10.03 -6.60 22.68
N SER A 23 8.78 -6.17 22.49
CA SER A 23 7.94 -5.65 23.56
C SER A 23 7.62 -6.71 24.64
N ALA A 24 7.66 -8.00 24.30
CA ALA A 24 7.48 -9.09 25.25
C ALA A 24 8.76 -9.46 26.04
N THR A 25 9.93 -8.95 25.64
CA THR A 25 11.20 -9.17 26.36
C THR A 25 11.49 -8.03 27.34
N ASP A 26 11.34 -8.32 28.63
CA ASP A 26 11.28 -7.42 29.79
C ASP A 26 12.66 -6.81 30.22
N ASN A 27 13.48 -6.33 29.28
CA ASN A 27 14.82 -5.76 29.57
C ASN A 27 14.87 -4.24 29.35
N LEU A 28 14.52 -3.49 30.40
CA LEU A 28 14.43 -2.03 30.47
C LEU A 28 15.75 -1.30 30.08
N GLY A 29 15.75 -0.60 28.93
CA GLY A 29 16.77 0.40 28.58
C GLY A 29 17.12 0.49 27.09
N TYR A 30 17.73 -0.57 26.54
CA TYR A 30 18.12 -0.69 25.12
C TYR A 30 16.95 -0.91 24.12
N PRO A 31 15.80 -1.53 24.49
CA PRO A 31 14.68 -1.78 23.57
C PRO A 31 14.04 -0.51 23.02
N ASN A 32 14.10 0.61 23.76
CA ASN A 32 13.34 1.82 23.39
C ASN A 32 13.85 2.47 22.09
N GLN A 33 15.16 2.44 21.84
CA GLN A 33 15.73 2.98 20.60
C GLN A 33 15.45 2.05 19.40
N ILE A 34 15.53 0.74 19.60
CA ILE A 34 15.24 -0.25 18.56
C ILE A 34 13.76 -0.20 18.19
N HIS A 35 12.88 -0.19 19.19
CA HIS A 35 11.44 -0.05 19.03
C HIS A 35 11.09 1.23 18.25
N LYS A 36 11.67 2.37 18.64
CA LYS A 36 11.50 3.64 17.91
C LYS A 36 11.96 3.53 16.46
N ASN A 37 13.15 3.00 16.22
CA ASN A 37 13.68 2.84 14.86
C ASN A 37 12.79 1.94 13.99
N MET A 38 12.23 0.86 14.56
CA MET A 38 11.28 -0.01 13.85
C MET A 38 9.98 0.71 13.51
N MET A 39 9.45 1.51 14.43
CA MET A 39 8.26 2.34 14.19
C MET A 39 8.51 3.42 13.13
N ASP A 40 9.69 4.03 13.13
CA ASP A 40 10.10 5.00 12.11
C ASP A 40 10.22 4.32 10.73
N LEU A 41 10.84 3.14 10.65
CA LEU A 41 10.92 2.36 9.40
C LEU A 41 9.54 1.95 8.89
N LYS A 42 8.66 1.47 9.77
CA LYS A 42 7.26 1.16 9.42
C LYS A 42 6.56 2.39 8.86
N SER A 43 6.72 3.53 9.53
CA SER A 43 6.12 4.80 9.10
C SER A 43 6.64 5.26 7.75
N ASN A 44 7.92 5.01 7.45
CA ASN A 44 8.53 5.28 6.15
C ASN A 44 7.95 4.39 5.05
N HIS A 45 7.79 3.09 5.29
CA HIS A 45 7.15 2.19 4.32
C HIS A 45 5.71 2.58 4.02
N ALA A 46 4.92 2.90 5.04
CA ALA A 46 3.54 3.38 4.85
C ALA A 46 3.50 4.71 4.07
N SER A 47 4.47 5.61 4.29
CA SER A 47 4.58 6.86 3.52
C SER A 47 4.93 6.60 2.05
N LYS A 48 5.80 5.62 1.78
CA LYS A 48 6.14 5.22 0.41
C LYS A 48 4.93 4.64 -0.34
N ILE A 49 4.08 3.85 0.33
CA ILE A 49 2.82 3.38 -0.25
C ILE A 49 1.97 4.58 -0.69
N ILE A 50 1.77 5.56 0.19
CA ILE A 50 0.98 6.77 -0.12
C ILE A 50 1.58 7.50 -1.33
N MET A 51 2.90 7.68 -1.39
CA MET A 51 3.56 8.34 -2.52
C MET A 51 3.38 7.58 -3.84
N ILE A 52 3.62 6.26 -3.85
CA ILE A 52 3.46 5.43 -5.05
C ILE A 52 2.00 5.46 -5.54
N VAL A 53 1.03 5.42 -4.62
CA VAL A 53 -0.40 5.49 -4.95
C VAL A 53 -0.76 6.86 -5.52
N ALA A 54 -0.30 7.95 -4.89
CA ALA A 54 -0.62 9.30 -5.34
C ALA A 54 0.06 9.63 -6.69
N GLU A 55 1.36 9.38 -6.80
CA GLU A 55 2.16 9.79 -7.96
C GLU A 55 2.00 8.79 -9.11
N SER A 56 2.42 7.54 -8.89
CA SER A 56 2.48 6.55 -9.98
C SER A 56 1.14 5.93 -10.34
N CYS A 57 0.23 5.72 -9.37
CA CYS A 57 -1.07 5.13 -9.66
C CYS A 57 -2.07 6.21 -10.12
N LEU A 58 -2.31 7.21 -9.28
CA LEU A 58 -3.34 8.21 -9.52
C LEU A 58 -2.92 9.28 -10.54
N CYS A 59 -1.82 10.00 -10.33
CA CYS A 59 -1.43 11.09 -11.22
C CYS A 59 -1.01 10.59 -12.61
N ASP A 60 -0.17 9.55 -12.66
CA ASP A 60 0.43 9.11 -13.92
C ASP A 60 -0.49 8.19 -14.73
N ARG A 61 -1.15 7.22 -14.08
CA ARG A 61 -1.85 6.11 -14.76
C ARG A 61 -3.37 6.20 -14.73
N PHE A 62 -3.96 6.91 -13.77
CA PHE A 62 -5.41 6.95 -13.60
C PHE A 62 -6.03 8.06 -14.45
N LYS A 63 -6.41 7.72 -15.68
CA LYS A 63 -6.95 8.65 -16.66
C LYS A 63 -8.44 8.37 -16.93
N GLN A 64 -9.26 9.42 -16.99
CA GLN A 64 -10.71 9.25 -17.13
C GLN A 64 -11.07 8.56 -18.46
N GLU A 65 -10.30 8.83 -19.52
CA GLU A 65 -10.43 8.21 -20.83
C GLU A 65 -10.20 6.69 -20.83
N SER A 66 -9.57 6.13 -19.79
CA SER A 66 -9.40 4.69 -19.62
C SER A 66 -10.66 3.98 -19.09
N PHE A 67 -11.75 4.71 -18.84
CA PHE A 67 -12.98 4.17 -18.26
C PHE A 67 -14.18 4.35 -19.19
N VAL A 68 -14.91 3.25 -19.45
CA VAL A 68 -16.13 3.25 -20.27
C VAL A 68 -17.32 3.89 -19.55
N ASP A 69 -17.39 3.76 -18.22
CA ASP A 69 -18.45 4.32 -17.38
C ASP A 69 -17.84 5.21 -16.29
N THR A 70 -18.39 6.42 -16.14
CA THR A 70 -18.09 7.35 -15.04
C THR A 70 -18.20 6.68 -13.68
N ARG A 71 -19.12 5.73 -13.49
CA ARG A 71 -19.23 4.98 -12.23
C ARG A 71 -17.93 4.21 -11.92
N ASN A 72 -17.34 3.55 -12.91
CA ASN A 72 -16.11 2.79 -12.73
C ASN A 72 -14.91 3.71 -12.48
N TYR A 73 -14.88 4.90 -13.10
CA TYR A 73 -13.90 5.94 -12.78
C TYR A 73 -14.03 6.39 -11.31
N VAL A 74 -15.24 6.66 -10.82
CA VAL A 74 -15.43 7.07 -9.42
C VAL A 74 -15.03 5.96 -8.45
N ILE A 75 -15.42 4.71 -8.72
CA ILE A 75 -15.02 3.55 -7.91
C ILE A 75 -13.49 3.41 -7.88
N GLY A 76 -12.84 3.51 -9.04
CA GLY A 76 -11.39 3.46 -9.12
C GLY A 76 -10.74 4.55 -8.27
N PHE A 77 -11.24 5.79 -8.34
CA PHE A 77 -10.73 6.90 -7.53
C PHE A 77 -10.90 6.62 -6.02
N GLN A 78 -12.06 6.09 -5.62
CA GLN A 78 -12.33 5.73 -4.22
C GLN A 78 -11.36 4.66 -3.71
N LEU A 79 -11.05 3.63 -4.49
CA LEU A 79 -10.07 2.61 -4.10
C LEU A 79 -8.67 3.20 -3.83
N HIS A 80 -8.22 4.18 -4.62
CA HIS A 80 -6.95 4.87 -4.36
C HIS A 80 -6.97 5.62 -3.03
N GLN A 81 -8.08 6.32 -2.77
CA GLN A 81 -8.27 7.06 -1.53
C GLN A 81 -8.29 6.12 -0.33
N GLU A 82 -9.03 5.01 -0.39
CA GLU A 82 -9.10 4.00 0.66
C GLU A 82 -7.71 3.43 0.99
N VAL A 83 -6.89 3.12 -0.01
CA VAL A 83 -5.50 2.66 0.21
C VAL A 83 -4.67 3.74 0.92
N MET A 84 -4.77 5.01 0.51
CA MET A 84 -4.03 6.09 1.15
C MET A 84 -4.49 6.33 2.60
N GLU A 85 -5.78 6.22 2.88
CA GLU A 85 -6.35 6.34 4.23
C GLU A 85 -5.92 5.18 5.13
N ALA A 86 -6.03 3.94 4.65
CA ALA A 86 -5.56 2.75 5.37
C ALA A 86 -4.04 2.80 5.61
N ALA A 87 -3.26 3.28 4.65
CA ALA A 87 -1.82 3.45 4.80
C ALA A 87 -1.49 4.53 5.85
N LYS A 88 -2.23 5.64 5.88
CA LYS A 88 -2.08 6.69 6.89
C LYS A 88 -2.47 6.19 8.29
N LYS A 89 -3.50 5.35 8.39
CA LYS A 89 -3.92 4.71 9.64
C LYS A 89 -2.82 3.76 10.13
N THR A 90 -2.38 2.84 9.26
CA THR A 90 -1.28 1.91 9.51
C THR A 90 0.02 2.62 9.89
N LYS A 91 0.32 3.78 9.27
CA LYS A 91 1.49 4.61 9.63
C LYS A 91 1.49 5.01 11.10
N ASN A 92 0.34 5.43 11.63
CA ASN A 92 0.21 6.00 12.97
C ASN A 92 -0.24 4.99 14.04
N SER A 93 -0.51 3.74 13.66
CA SER A 93 -1.04 2.70 14.54
C SER A 93 -0.07 1.54 14.74
N VAL A 94 -0.29 0.77 15.81
CA VAL A 94 0.37 -0.51 16.09
C VAL A 94 -0.61 -1.70 16.04
N ASP A 95 -1.89 -1.45 15.71
CA ASP A 95 -2.89 -2.50 15.57
C ASP A 95 -2.67 -3.29 14.27
N LEU A 96 -2.56 -4.62 14.39
CA LEU A 96 -2.43 -5.51 13.23
C LEU A 96 -3.68 -5.50 12.34
N ASN A 97 -4.86 -5.14 12.86
CA ASN A 97 -6.06 -5.00 12.06
C ASN A 97 -5.93 -3.88 11.02
N ASP A 98 -5.22 -2.79 11.36
CA ASP A 98 -5.00 -1.69 10.40
C ASP A 98 -4.11 -2.13 9.24
N LEU A 99 -3.14 -3.01 9.50
CA LEU A 99 -2.32 -3.63 8.46
C LEU A 99 -3.11 -4.62 7.60
N ILE A 100 -4.03 -5.38 8.20
CA ILE A 100 -4.91 -6.29 7.44
C ILE A 100 -5.82 -5.47 6.52
N GLU A 101 -6.44 -4.42 7.05
CA GLU A 101 -7.26 -3.47 6.27
C GLU A 101 -6.45 -2.89 5.10
N LEU A 102 -5.21 -2.45 5.34
CA LEU A 102 -4.31 -1.97 4.28
C LEU A 102 -4.03 -3.03 3.21
N ASP A 103 -3.75 -4.28 3.58
CA ASP A 103 -3.49 -5.35 2.61
C ASP A 103 -4.74 -5.62 1.75
N ASP A 104 -5.92 -5.64 2.35
CA ASP A 104 -7.19 -5.92 1.68
C ASP A 104 -7.55 -4.81 0.66
N VAL A 105 -7.51 -3.54 1.07
CA VAL A 105 -7.83 -2.43 0.16
C VAL A 105 -6.78 -2.29 -0.95
N LEU A 106 -5.50 -2.57 -0.64
CA LEU A 106 -4.42 -2.52 -1.62
C LEU A 106 -4.57 -3.62 -2.67
N ARG A 107 -4.97 -4.83 -2.27
CA ARG A 107 -5.32 -5.91 -3.22
C ARG A 107 -6.44 -5.47 -4.16
N GLY A 108 -7.50 -4.88 -3.60
CA GLY A 108 -8.63 -4.36 -4.37
C GLY A 108 -8.18 -3.36 -5.44
N MET A 109 -7.43 -2.34 -5.04
CA MET A 109 -6.89 -1.33 -5.96
C MET A 109 -5.95 -1.95 -7.01
N CYS A 110 -5.04 -2.84 -6.61
CA CYS A 110 -4.05 -3.44 -7.51
C CYS A 110 -4.68 -4.27 -8.62
N THR A 111 -5.91 -4.81 -8.45
CA THR A 111 -6.60 -5.54 -9.53
C THR A 111 -6.83 -4.71 -10.79
N MET A 112 -6.92 -3.38 -10.67
CA MET A 112 -7.04 -2.46 -11.80
C MET A 112 -5.74 -2.34 -12.61
N TYR A 113 -4.60 -2.66 -11.99
CA TYR A 113 -3.27 -2.47 -12.56
C TYR A 113 -2.62 -3.76 -13.07
N THR A 114 -3.20 -4.92 -12.74
CA THR A 114 -2.73 -6.24 -13.20
C THR A 114 -3.49 -6.74 -14.43
N ARG A 115 -4.43 -5.95 -14.96
CA ARG A 115 -5.29 -6.31 -16.10
C ARG A 115 -4.81 -5.78 -17.45
N ASN A 116 -3.72 -5.00 -17.50
CA ASN A 116 -3.26 -4.28 -18.70
C ASN A 116 -1.93 -4.79 -19.27
N ASP A 117 -1.56 -6.03 -19.01
CA ASP A 117 -0.27 -6.60 -19.41
C ASP A 117 -0.37 -7.40 -20.73
N GLY A 118 -1.46 -7.30 -21.50
CA GLY A 118 -1.58 -8.10 -22.72
C GLY A 118 -2.83 -7.91 -23.60
N SER A 119 -3.16 -6.68 -24.02
CA SER A 119 -4.20 -6.51 -25.06
C SER A 119 -4.02 -5.29 -25.96
N ASP A 120 -2.80 -4.96 -26.38
CA ASP A 120 -2.56 -3.88 -27.37
C ASP A 120 -1.47 -4.28 -28.39
N ASP A 121 -1.58 -5.44 -29.06
CA ASP A 121 -0.73 -5.79 -30.22
C ASP A 121 -1.39 -6.85 -31.15
N GLU A 122 -2.71 -6.85 -31.28
CA GLU A 122 -3.39 -7.49 -32.41
C GLU A 122 -4.22 -6.42 -33.11
N ASP A 123 -3.78 -6.06 -34.33
CA ASP A 123 -4.49 -5.34 -35.41
C ASP A 123 -3.69 -4.13 -35.95
N MET A 124 -2.58 -4.43 -36.64
CA MET A 124 -2.23 -3.67 -37.85
C MET A 124 -2.25 -4.65 -39.03
N GLU A 125 -3.37 -4.55 -39.77
CA GLU A 125 -3.71 -5.27 -40.99
C GLU A 125 -2.61 -5.17 -42.08
N ASP A 126 -2.42 -6.28 -42.80
CA ASP A 126 -1.74 -6.38 -44.09
C ASP A 126 -2.50 -5.66 -45.22
#